data_AF-A0A976JMD1-F1
#
_entry.id   AF-A0A976JMD1-F1
#
_cell.length_a   1.000
_cell.length_b   1.000
_cell.length_c   1.000
_cell.angle_alpha   90.00
_cell.angle_beta   90.00
_cell.angle_gamma   90.00
#
_symmetry.space_group_name_H-M   'P 1'
#
loop_
_entity.id
_entity.type
_entity.pdbx_description
1 polymer ?
#
loop_
_entity_poly.entity_id
_entity_poly.type
_entity_poly.pdbx_seq_one_letter_code
_entity_poly.pdbx_strand_id
1 'polypeptide(L)' 'MPFDADFKFEKFEEYYGDIEQVKKIICNCKVCGTKLVLSHLSDYKNLVVQETARCPECGSGSRKKIHVLN' A
#
# COMPACT_ATOMS: atom_id res chain seq x y z
N MET A 1 -16.01 -8.76 -15.45
CA MET A 1 -15.32 -8.38 -14.20
C MET A 1 -14.88 -6.94 -14.36
N PRO A 2 -15.47 -5.98 -13.63
CA PRO A 2 -14.98 -4.62 -13.67
C PRO A 2 -13.58 -4.63 -13.06
N PHE A 3 -12.58 -4.23 -13.83
CA PHE A 3 -11.24 -3.99 -13.30
C PHE A 3 -11.38 -2.91 -12.22
N ASP A 4 -11.16 -3.28 -10.96
CA ASP A 4 -11.10 -2.37 -9.82
C ASP A 4 -10.12 -1.24 -10.12
N ALA A 5 -10.64 -0.09 -10.57
CA ALA A 5 -9.90 1.08 -11.03
C ALA A 5 -9.15 1.84 -9.91
N ASP A 6 -8.88 1.18 -8.79
CA ASP A 6 -8.37 1.80 -7.56
C ASP A 6 -6.91 1.41 -7.23
N PHE A 7 -6.33 0.49 -8.01
CA PHE A 7 -4.92 0.12 -7.86
C PHE A 7 -4.00 1.18 -8.50
N LYS A 8 -3.16 1.81 -7.69
CA LYS A 8 -2.16 2.78 -8.14
C LYS A 8 -0.77 2.16 -8.16
N PHE A 9 0.02 2.44 -9.19
CA PHE A 9 1.44 2.05 -9.17
C PHE A 9 2.17 2.76 -8.04
N GLU A 10 3.05 2.04 -7.36
CA GLU A 10 3.92 2.62 -6.34
C GLU A 10 4.83 3.68 -6.96
N LYS A 11 4.84 4.88 -6.36
CA LYS A 11 5.80 5.94 -6.65
C LYS A 11 6.73 6.12 -5.45
N PHE A 12 8.02 5.95 -5.67
CA PHE A 12 9.02 6.11 -4.61
C PHE A 12 9.15 7.56 -4.13
N GLU A 13 8.70 8.53 -4.94
CA GLU A 13 8.68 9.96 -4.63
C GLU A 13 7.84 10.30 -3.38
N GLU A 14 6.90 9.42 -3.00
CA GLU A 14 6.06 9.62 -1.81
C GLU A 14 6.77 9.26 -0.50
N TYR A 15 7.91 8.58 -0.56
CA TYR A 15 8.67 8.14 0.61
C TYR A 15 9.83 9.09 0.86
N TYR A 16 9.69 9.96 1.86
CA TYR A 16 10.68 10.95 2.23
C TYR A 16 10.94 10.97 3.75
N GLY A 17 12.14 11.36 4.13
CA GLY A 17 12.56 11.48 5.53
C GLY A 17 13.41 10.31 6.03
N ASP A 18 13.51 10.18 7.35
CA ASP A 18 14.28 9.13 8.02
C ASP A 18 13.60 7.75 7.88
N ILE A 19 14.35 6.67 8.13
CA ILE A 19 13.87 5.28 8.02
C ILE A 19 12.61 5.08 8.87
N GLU A 20 12.56 5.65 10.06
CA GLU A 20 11.39 5.57 10.93
C GLU A 20 10.17 6.31 10.37
N GLN A 21 10.39 7.44 9.68
CA GLN A 21 9.33 8.22 9.06
C GLN A 21 8.77 7.47 7.84
N VAL A 22 9.64 6.93 6.99
CA VAL A 22 9.23 6.10 5.85
C VAL A 22 8.47 4.86 6.32
N LYS A 23 8.94 4.17 7.37
CA LYS A 23 8.18 3.06 7.98
C LYS A 23 6.80 3.48 8.45
N LYS A 24 6.65 4.65 9.06
CA LYS A 24 5.33 5.16 9.48
C LYS A 24 4.44 5.47 8.27
N ILE A 25 4.99 6.06 7.20
CA ILE A 25 4.25 6.34 5.96
C ILE A 25 3.72 5.03 5.33
N ILE A 26 4.53 3.97 5.37
CA ILE A 26 4.17 2.66 4.81
C ILE A 26 3.25 1.88 5.74
N CYS A 27 3.53 1.80 7.03
CA CYS A 27 2.82 0.88 7.93
C CYS A 27 1.65 1.50 8.68
N ASN A 28 1.56 2.83 8.81
CA ASN A 28 0.56 3.44 9.69
C ASN A 28 -0.52 4.19 8.89
N CYS A 29 -1.72 4.23 9.45
CA CYS A 29 -2.80 5.02 8.91
C CYS A 29 -2.50 6.52 9.10
N LYS A 30 -2.67 7.32 8.04
CA LYS A 30 -2.51 8.79 8.10
C LYS A 30 -3.57 9.49 8.96
N VAL A 31 -4.68 8.81 9.27
CA VAL A 31 -5.81 9.38 10.02
C VAL A 31 -5.71 9.06 11.50
N CYS A 32 -5.62 7.77 11.85
CA CYS A 32 -5.63 7.32 13.25
C CYS A 32 -4.26 6.91 13.79
N GLY A 33 -3.23 6.79 12.95
CA GLY A 33 -1.89 6.37 13.36
C GLY A 33 -1.74 4.88 13.64
N THR A 34 -2.82 4.09 13.65
CA THR A 34 -2.79 2.64 13.85
C THR A 34 -2.08 1.92 12.71
N LYS A 35 -1.43 0.80 13.03
CA LYS A 35 -0.78 -0.08 12.06
C LYS A 35 -1.81 -0.66 11.08
N LEU A 36 -1.56 -0.48 9.79
CA LEU A 36 -2.37 -0.99 8.69
C LEU A 36 -2.13 -2.49 8.53
N VAL A 37 -3.18 -3.20 8.14
CA VAL A 37 -3.10 -4.60 7.71
C VAL A 37 -2.79 -4.62 6.21
N LEU A 38 -1.62 -5.14 5.86
CA LEU A 38 -1.10 -5.22 4.49
C LEU A 38 -1.29 -6.63 3.95
N SER A 39 -1.96 -6.77 2.81
CA SER A 39 -2.13 -8.03 2.09
C SER A 39 -1.45 -7.91 0.73
N HIS A 40 -0.50 -8.81 0.46
CA HIS A 40 0.22 -8.86 -0.81
C HIS A 40 -0.23 -10.08 -1.62
N LEU A 41 -0.60 -9.84 -2.87
CA LEU A 41 -0.89 -10.87 -3.86
C LEU A 41 0.15 -10.78 -4.98
N SER A 42 1.08 -11.74 -5.02
CA SER A 42 2.13 -11.80 -6.04
C SER A 42 1.63 -12.47 -7.31
N ASP A 43 1.73 -11.77 -8.43
CA ASP A 43 1.53 -12.31 -9.78
C ASP A 43 2.89 -12.39 -10.47
N TYR A 44 3.49 -13.58 -10.42
CA TYR A 44 4.80 -13.83 -11.03
C TYR A 44 4.76 -13.88 -12.56
N LYS A 45 3.57 -14.03 -13.16
CA LYS A 45 3.40 -14.09 -14.61
C LYS A 45 3.61 -12.72 -15.26
N ASN A 46 3.09 -11.67 -14.63
CA ASN A 46 3.22 -10.29 -15.08
C ASN A 46 4.27 -9.51 -14.28
N LEU A 47 4.99 -10.17 -13.35
CA LEU A 47 6.01 -9.58 -12.49
C LEU A 47 5.47 -8.38 -11.70
N VAL A 48 4.27 -8.53 -11.10
CA VAL A 48 3.64 -7.50 -10.28
C VAL A 48 3.19 -8.05 -8.93
N VAL A 49 3.27 -7.24 -7.89
CA VAL A 49 2.69 -7.53 -6.57
C VAL A 49 1.58 -6.52 -6.32
N GLN A 50 0.38 -7.00 -6.08
CA GLN A 50 -0.75 -6.18 -5.67
C GLN A 50 -0.76 -6.11 -4.13
N GLU A 51 -0.49 -4.94 -3.56
CA GLU A 51 -0.62 -4.66 -2.14
C GLU A 51 -2.00 -4.02 -1.88
N THR A 52 -2.72 -4.53 -0.89
CA THR A 52 -3.87 -3.84 -0.31
C THR A 52 -3.60 -3.57 1.16
N ALA A 53 -3.64 -2.30 1.59
CA ALA A 53 -3.64 -1.96 3.01
C ALA A 53 -5.04 -1.54 3.47
N ARG A 54 -5.45 -2.00 4.64
CA ARG A 54 -6.69 -1.57 5.30
C ARG A 54 -6.42 -1.20 6.75
N CYS A 55 -7.08 -0.15 7.23
CA CYS A 55 -7.02 0.22 8.63
C CYS A 55 -8.13 -0.51 9.40
N PRO A 56 -7.80 -1.30 10.45
CA PRO A 56 -8.81 -2.02 11.24
C PRO A 56 -9.69 -1.08 12.06
N GLU A 57 -9.14 0.04 12.54
CA GLU A 57 -9.86 0.95 13.46
C GLU A 57 -10.78 1.93 12.75
N CYS A 58 -10.27 2.67 11.76
CA CYS A 58 -11.02 3.80 11.17
C CYS A 58 -11.71 3.49 9.84
N GLY A 59 -11.38 2.38 9.17
CA GLY A 59 -11.97 1.99 7.88
C GLY A 59 -11.66 2.89 6.67
N SER A 60 -11.39 4.18 6.87
CA SER A 60 -11.19 5.19 5.81
C SER A 60 -9.82 5.16 5.10
N GLY A 61 -8.98 4.18 5.42
CA GLY A 61 -7.58 4.11 4.97
C GLY A 61 -7.28 2.94 4.04
N SER A 62 -8.23 2.52 3.20
CA SER A 62 -7.96 1.46 2.23
C SER A 62 -7.08 1.99 1.09
N ARG A 63 -5.86 1.50 0.96
CA ARG A 63 -4.99 1.77 -0.19
C ARG A 63 -4.78 0.48 -0.98
N LYS A 64 -4.75 0.60 -2.29
CA LYS A 64 -4.42 -0.48 -3.21
C LYS A 64 -3.24 -0.02 -4.06
N LYS A 65 -2.10 -0.70 -3.94
CA LYS A 65 -0.87 -0.39 -4.66
C LYS A 65 -0.43 -1.56 -5.53
N ILE A 66 0.24 -1.27 -6.64
CA ILE A 66 0.93 -2.27 -7.47
C ILE A 66 2.43 -1.98 -7.40
N HIS A 67 3.18 -2.97 -6.97
CA HIS A 67 4.65 -2.98 -7.03
C HIS A 67 5.06 -3.77 -8.27
N VAL A 68 5.99 -3.24 -9.05
CA VAL A 68 6.56 -3.95 -10.22
C VAL A 68 7.86 -4.63 -9.78
N LEU A 69 7.97 -5.93 -10.05
CA LEU A 69 9.15 -6.75 -9.82
C LEU A 69 10.06 -6.67 -11.05
N ASN A 70 10.87 -5.63 -11.20
CA ASN A 70 11.88 -5.51 -12.26
C ASN A 70 13.22 -5.07 -11.69
#